data_AF-A0A2V8R272-F1
#
_entry.id   AF-A0A2V8R272-F1
#
_cell.length_a   1.000
_cell.length_b   1.000
_cell.length_c   1.000
_cell.angle_alpha   90.00
_cell.angle_beta   90.00
_cell.angle_gamma   90.00
#
_symmetry.space_group_name_H-M   'P 1'
#
loop_
_entity.id
_entity.type
_entity.pdbx_description
1 polymer ?
#
loop_
_entity_poly.entity_id
_entity_poly.type
_entity_poly.pdbx_seq_one_letter_code
_entity_poly.pdbx_strand_id
1 'polypeptide(L)'
;MLNDSDSAHGTAASLVEVWRGPIIESRHRGHIAAVTGAGKIVAAVGAPDTVTFLRSSGKPFQALPLIASGAADHFRFTVQEIAIACGSHSGEPVHVETVRSMLGKIGVDQSALKCGVLEPFSAEVARELARDQKAPNVLQNNCSGKHAGMLALARHVGAPTETYDQWTNPVQQMIGRTVAQ
;
A
#
# COMPACT_ATOMS: atom_id res chain seq x y z
N MET A 1 28.70 7.24 31.55
CA MET A 1 28.19 5.86 31.49
C MET A 1 26.93 5.88 30.64
N LEU A 2 27.09 5.80 29.32
CA LEU A 2 25.98 5.53 28.42
C LEU A 2 25.84 4.01 28.41
N ASN A 3 24.61 3.56 28.69
CA ASN A 3 24.28 2.16 28.83
C ASN A 3 24.41 1.50 27.45
N ASP A 4 25.46 0.70 27.26
CA ASP A 4 25.57 -0.27 26.19
C ASP A 4 24.51 -1.37 26.42
N SER A 5 23.25 -1.05 26.12
CA SER A 5 22.30 -2.07 25.73
C SER A 5 22.40 -2.19 24.22
N ASP A 6 23.52 -2.76 23.75
CA ASP A 6 23.63 -3.36 22.44
C ASP A 6 22.73 -4.61 22.48
N SER A 7 21.41 -4.38 22.43
CA SER A 7 20.43 -5.43 22.26
C SER A 7 20.81 -6.13 20.96
N ALA A 8 21.19 -7.40 21.05
CA ALA A 8 21.60 -8.21 19.93
C ALA A 8 20.64 -8.04 18.75
N HIS A 9 20.97 -7.16 17.80
CA HIS A 9 20.23 -7.03 16.56
C HIS A 9 20.50 -8.34 15.82
N GLY A 10 19.55 -9.27 15.89
CA GLY A 10 19.73 -10.57 15.27
C GLY A 10 20.07 -10.39 13.79
N THR A 11 20.93 -11.26 13.27
CA THR A 11 21.50 -11.05 11.94
C THR A 11 20.54 -11.49 10.83
N ALA A 12 20.51 -10.72 9.74
CA ALA A 12 19.79 -11.09 8.53
C ALA A 12 20.36 -12.41 7.96
N ALA A 13 19.49 -13.38 7.73
CA ALA A 13 19.88 -14.68 7.18
C ALA A 13 19.91 -14.65 5.65
N SER A 14 20.71 -15.52 5.02
CA SER A 14 20.71 -15.68 3.55
C SER A 14 19.39 -16.30 3.11
N LEU A 15 18.60 -15.58 2.31
CA LEU A 15 17.27 -16.01 1.85
C LEU A 15 17.29 -16.46 0.38
N VAL A 16 18.07 -15.78 -0.46
CA VAL A 16 18.17 -16.09 -1.90
C VAL A 16 19.64 -16.07 -2.30
N GLU A 17 20.05 -17.08 -3.05
CA GLU A 17 21.37 -17.16 -3.68
C GLU A 17 21.21 -17.15 -5.19
N VAL A 18 21.96 -16.28 -5.86
CA VAL A 18 22.05 -16.22 -7.33
C VAL A 18 23.36 -16.89 -7.73
N TRP A 19 23.26 -17.91 -8.57
CA TRP A 19 24.40 -18.72 -8.99
C TRP A 19 24.79 -18.42 -10.44
N ARG A 20 26.10 -18.36 -10.71
CA ARG A 20 26.68 -18.35 -12.07
C ARG A 20 27.56 -19.58 -12.22
N GLY A 21 26.99 -20.63 -12.82
CA GLY A 21 27.63 -21.95 -12.84
C GLY A 21 27.81 -22.47 -11.41
N PRO A 22 29.02 -22.91 -11.00
CA PRO A 22 29.26 -23.45 -9.66
C PRO A 22 29.50 -22.39 -8.58
N ILE A 23 29.49 -21.09 -8.93
CA ILE A 23 29.83 -20.00 -8.02
C ILE A 23 28.55 -19.27 -7.59
N ILE A 24 28.39 -19.03 -6.29
CA ILE A 24 27.39 -18.10 -5.76
C ILE A 24 27.87 -16.69 -6.08
N GLU A 25 27.21 -16.05 -7.03
CA GLU A 25 27.52 -14.69 -7.48
C GLU A 25 26.94 -13.63 -6.55
N SER A 26 25.74 -13.88 -5.99
CA SER A 26 25.09 -12.93 -5.08
C SER A 26 24.29 -13.64 -3.99
N ARG A 27 24.26 -13.04 -2.80
CA ARG A 27 23.41 -13.47 -1.67
C ARG A 27 22.52 -12.32 -1.23
N HIS A 28 21.22 -12.56 -1.18
CA HIS A 28 20.24 -11.61 -0.65
C HIS A 28 19.84 -12.07 0.76
N ARG A 29 20.07 -11.18 1.74
CA ARG A 29 19.78 -11.46 3.14
C ARG A 29 18.49 -10.77 3.60
N GLY A 30 17.81 -11.36 4.57
CA GLY A 30 16.63 -10.76 5.16
C GLY A 30 16.10 -11.50 6.38
N HIS A 31 14.88 -11.14 6.74
CA HIS A 31 14.17 -11.61 7.91
C HIS A 31 12.78 -12.08 7.48
N ILE A 32 12.34 -13.23 7.97
CA ILE A 32 11.00 -13.79 7.71
C ILE A 32 10.40 -14.17 9.06
N ALA A 33 9.13 -13.82 9.27
CA ALA A 33 8.33 -14.31 10.38
C ALA A 33 6.96 -14.76 9.83
N ALA A 34 6.54 -15.97 10.17
CA ALA A 34 5.17 -16.43 9.99
C ALA A 34 4.50 -16.46 11.37
N VAL A 35 3.34 -15.80 11.48
CA VAL A 35 2.61 -15.67 12.74
C VAL A 35 1.19 -16.22 12.61
N THR A 36 0.66 -16.77 13.69
CA THR A 36 -0.77 -17.07 13.83
C THR A 36 -1.58 -15.78 14.00
N GLY A 37 -2.91 -15.87 13.87
CA GLY A 37 -3.81 -14.76 14.20
C GLY A 37 -3.74 -14.29 15.66
N ALA A 38 -3.20 -15.13 16.57
CA ALA A 38 -2.93 -14.76 17.96
C ALA A 38 -1.53 -14.12 18.17
N GLY A 39 -0.80 -13.82 17.09
CA GLY A 39 0.52 -13.20 17.13
C GLY A 39 1.68 -14.16 17.47
N LYS A 40 1.40 -15.45 17.73
CA LYS A 40 2.45 -16.45 17.97
C LYS A 40 3.26 -16.72 16.70
N ILE A 41 4.59 -16.59 16.77
CA ILE A 41 5.52 -17.00 15.70
C ILE A 41 5.47 -18.53 15.56
N VAL A 42 5.20 -19.01 14.33
CA VAL A 42 5.22 -20.45 13.98
C VAL A 42 6.43 -20.84 13.16
N ALA A 43 7.05 -19.88 12.46
CA ALA A 43 8.33 -20.06 11.78
C ALA A 43 9.04 -18.71 11.66
N ALA A 44 10.37 -18.70 11.73
CA ALA A 44 11.18 -17.52 11.52
C ALA A 44 12.52 -17.86 10.85
N VAL A 45 13.05 -16.91 10.08
CA VAL A 45 14.39 -16.96 9.48
C VAL A 45 15.04 -15.59 9.67
N GLY A 46 16.30 -15.56 10.09
CA GLY A 46 16.96 -14.32 10.52
C GLY A 46 16.43 -13.86 11.87
N ALA A 47 16.26 -12.54 12.05
CA ALA A 47 15.80 -11.92 13.28
C ALA A 47 14.37 -11.35 13.15
N PRO A 48 13.34 -12.06 13.67
CA PRO A 48 11.93 -11.70 13.47
C PRO A 48 11.49 -10.42 14.20
N ASP A 49 12.29 -9.93 15.14
CA ASP A 49 12.11 -8.71 15.94
C ASP A 49 12.71 -7.45 15.30
N THR A 50 13.34 -7.58 14.13
CA THR A 50 13.95 -6.45 13.42
C THR A 50 12.89 -5.43 13.01
N VAL A 51 13.05 -4.19 13.50
CA VAL A 51 12.15 -3.08 13.17
C VAL A 51 12.47 -2.55 11.77
N THR A 52 11.44 -2.44 10.93
CA THR A 52 11.53 -1.86 9.59
C THR A 52 10.25 -1.13 9.21
N PHE A 53 10.31 -0.28 8.20
CA PHE A 53 9.13 0.39 7.69
C PHE A 53 8.23 -0.59 6.92
N LEU A 54 6.92 -0.56 7.17
CA LEU A 54 5.92 -1.32 6.40
C LEU A 54 5.99 -0.99 4.90
N ARG A 55 6.36 0.24 4.55
CA ARG A 55 6.28 0.75 3.17
C ARG A 55 4.87 0.44 2.62
N SER A 56 4.79 -0.05 1.39
CA SER A 56 3.49 -0.31 0.75
C SER A 56 2.72 -1.50 1.33
N SER A 57 3.31 -2.35 2.19
CA SER A 57 2.54 -3.40 2.87
C SER A 57 1.57 -2.83 3.92
N GLY A 58 1.69 -1.54 4.25
CA GLY A 58 0.79 -0.85 5.16
C GLY A 58 -0.61 -0.56 4.61
N LYS A 59 -0.85 -0.69 3.29
CA LYS A 59 -2.11 -0.27 2.64
C LYS A 59 -3.38 -0.96 3.16
N PRO A 60 -3.40 -2.27 3.47
CA PRO A 60 -4.58 -2.90 4.08
C PRO A 60 -4.97 -2.26 5.42
N PHE A 61 -3.99 -1.89 6.24
CA PHE A 61 -4.25 -1.16 7.50
C PHE A 61 -4.78 0.25 7.24
N GLN A 62 -4.33 0.91 6.16
CA GLN A 62 -4.86 2.21 5.73
C GLN A 62 -6.30 2.11 5.18
N ALA A 63 -6.68 0.97 4.61
CA ALA A 63 -8.02 0.71 4.12
C ALA A 63 -8.98 0.22 5.21
N LEU A 64 -8.48 -0.25 6.37
CA LEU A 64 -9.34 -0.78 7.42
C LEU A 64 -10.41 0.23 7.91
N PRO A 65 -10.10 1.52 8.13
CA PRO A 65 -11.12 2.49 8.53
C PRO A 65 -12.21 2.73 7.48
N LEU A 66 -11.91 2.57 6.19
CA LEU A 66 -12.91 2.62 5.11
C LEU A 66 -13.96 1.52 5.29
N ILE A 67 -13.55 0.32 5.74
CA ILE A 67 -14.46 -0.79 6.02
C ILE A 67 -15.14 -0.59 7.38
N ALA A 68 -14.36 -0.38 8.43
CA ALA A 68 -14.84 -0.33 9.81
C ALA A 68 -15.80 0.84 10.09
N SER A 69 -15.71 1.93 9.33
CA SER A 69 -16.66 3.06 9.42
C SER A 69 -17.99 2.80 8.71
N GLY A 70 -18.09 1.76 7.86
CA GLY A 70 -19.24 1.54 6.98
C GLY A 70 -19.20 2.38 5.69
N ALA A 71 -18.13 3.14 5.45
CA ALA A 71 -17.99 3.96 4.24
C ALA A 71 -18.00 3.14 2.95
N ALA A 72 -17.33 1.97 2.93
CA ALA A 72 -17.38 1.06 1.79
C ALA A 72 -18.80 0.60 1.47
N ASP A 73 -19.58 0.24 2.48
CA ASP A 73 -20.98 -0.19 2.31
C ASP A 73 -21.86 0.97 1.84
N HIS A 74 -21.69 2.15 2.44
CA HIS A 74 -22.43 3.37 2.09
C HIS A 74 -22.28 3.73 0.60
N PHE A 75 -21.05 3.68 0.07
CA PHE A 75 -20.77 3.93 -1.34
C PHE A 75 -20.93 2.70 -2.23
N ARG A 76 -21.34 1.55 -1.68
CA ARG A 76 -21.52 0.27 -2.38
C ARG A 76 -20.27 -0.16 -3.14
N PHE A 77 -19.13 -0.14 -2.45
CA PHE A 77 -17.87 -0.62 -3.00
C PHE A 77 -17.90 -2.14 -3.19
N THR A 78 -17.45 -2.59 -4.36
CA THR A 78 -17.33 -4.02 -4.66
C THR A 78 -16.07 -4.60 -4.01
N VAL A 79 -15.94 -5.93 -4.05
CA VAL A 79 -14.72 -6.61 -3.62
C VAL A 79 -13.51 -6.15 -4.42
N GLN A 80 -13.64 -5.87 -5.73
CA GLN A 80 -12.51 -5.36 -6.54
C GLN A 80 -12.07 -3.96 -6.09
N GLU A 81 -13.03 -3.09 -5.76
CA GLU A 81 -12.77 -1.72 -5.29
C GLU A 81 -12.14 -1.70 -3.89
N ILE A 82 -12.55 -2.61 -3.02
CA ILE A 82 -11.89 -2.82 -1.72
C ILE A 82 -10.48 -3.38 -1.93
N ALA A 83 -10.32 -4.37 -2.82
CA ALA A 83 -9.02 -4.99 -3.08
C ALA A 83 -7.99 -3.98 -3.63
N ILE A 84 -8.38 -3.10 -4.55
CA ILE A 84 -7.47 -2.09 -5.09
C ILE A 84 -7.08 -1.01 -4.06
N ALA A 85 -7.95 -0.72 -3.09
CA ALA A 85 -7.62 0.17 -1.97
C ALA A 85 -6.56 -0.42 -1.03
N CYS A 86 -6.51 -1.75 -0.92
CA CYS A 86 -5.57 -2.50 -0.07
C CYS A 86 -4.21 -2.77 -0.74
N GLY A 87 -4.05 -2.49 -2.04
CA GLY A 87 -2.92 -2.98 -2.84
C GLY A 87 -2.08 -1.91 -3.55
N SER A 88 -0.97 -2.37 -4.15
CA SER A 88 -0.26 -1.65 -5.21
C SER A 88 -0.66 -2.27 -6.54
N HIS A 89 -1.27 -1.48 -7.42
CA HIS A 89 -1.66 -1.98 -8.75
C HIS A 89 -0.68 -1.55 -9.84
N SER A 90 -0.71 -2.26 -10.96
CA SER A 90 0.27 -2.08 -12.06
C SER A 90 -0.11 -1.04 -13.11
N GLY A 91 -1.20 -0.29 -12.87
CA GLY A 91 -1.73 0.71 -13.80
C GLY A 91 -2.46 0.16 -15.03
N GLU A 92 -2.73 -1.15 -15.07
CA GLU A 92 -3.49 -1.81 -16.14
C GLU A 92 -4.93 -1.28 -16.27
N PRO A 93 -5.59 -1.45 -17.45
CA PRO A 93 -6.93 -0.92 -17.70
C PRO A 93 -7.97 -1.31 -16.64
N VAL A 94 -7.94 -2.55 -16.15
CA VAL A 94 -8.85 -3.01 -15.08
C VAL A 94 -8.67 -2.22 -13.78
N HIS A 95 -7.42 -1.85 -13.45
CA HIS A 95 -7.13 -1.06 -12.27
C HIS A 95 -7.61 0.38 -12.43
N VAL A 96 -7.31 0.99 -13.57
CA VAL A 96 -7.75 2.36 -13.91
C VAL A 96 -9.28 2.45 -13.86
N GLU A 97 -9.98 1.48 -14.44
CA GLU A 97 -11.43 1.45 -14.43
C GLU A 97 -12.00 1.24 -13.02
N THR A 98 -11.37 0.37 -12.21
CA THR A 98 -11.79 0.16 -10.82
C THR A 98 -11.67 1.45 -10.00
N VAL A 99 -10.55 2.18 -10.12
CA VAL A 99 -10.36 3.46 -9.41
C VAL A 99 -11.34 4.51 -9.93
N ARG A 100 -11.58 4.58 -11.24
CA ARG A 100 -12.57 5.49 -11.83
C ARG A 100 -13.98 5.21 -11.29
N SER A 101 -14.37 3.95 -11.17
CA SER A 101 -15.64 3.53 -10.58
C SER A 101 -15.76 4.01 -9.12
N MET A 102 -14.72 3.82 -8.31
CA MET A 102 -14.69 4.34 -6.93
C MET A 102 -14.89 5.85 -6.88
N LEU A 103 -14.14 6.61 -7.68
CA LEU A 103 -14.22 8.07 -7.73
C LEU A 103 -15.61 8.55 -8.17
N GLY A 104 -16.21 7.88 -9.15
CA GLY A 104 -17.57 8.14 -9.61
C GLY A 104 -18.62 7.91 -8.49
N LYS A 105 -18.50 6.82 -7.73
CA LYS A 105 -19.41 6.50 -6.62
C LYS A 105 -19.35 7.51 -5.49
N ILE A 106 -18.19 8.12 -5.24
CA ILE A 106 -18.02 9.15 -4.19
C ILE A 106 -18.18 10.58 -4.74
N GLY A 107 -18.44 10.72 -6.04
CA GLY A 107 -18.65 12.00 -6.72
C GLY A 107 -17.46 12.94 -6.63
N VAL A 108 -16.26 12.46 -6.92
CA VAL A 108 -15.04 13.29 -7.01
C VAL A 108 -14.29 13.02 -8.32
N ASP A 109 -13.55 14.02 -8.79
CA ASP A 109 -12.72 13.90 -9.99
C ASP A 109 -11.34 13.29 -9.64
N GLN A 110 -10.67 12.72 -10.65
CA GLN A 110 -9.31 12.18 -10.50
C GLN A 110 -8.30 13.22 -10.03
N SER A 111 -8.52 14.52 -10.26
CA SER A 111 -7.69 15.61 -9.74
C SER A 111 -7.62 15.69 -8.21
N ALA A 112 -8.57 15.07 -7.48
CA ALA A 112 -8.50 14.95 -6.03
C ALA A 112 -7.44 13.93 -5.55
N LEU A 113 -6.93 13.08 -6.45
CA LEU A 113 -5.90 12.11 -6.11
C LEU A 113 -4.54 12.81 -5.92
N LYS A 114 -3.91 12.54 -4.77
CA LYS A 114 -2.65 13.15 -4.34
C LYS A 114 -1.44 12.23 -4.45
N CYS A 115 -1.58 11.09 -5.12
CA CYS A 115 -0.48 10.17 -5.33
C CYS A 115 0.50 10.64 -6.43
N GLY A 116 0.13 11.66 -7.21
CA GLY A 116 0.94 12.16 -8.33
C GLY A 116 0.88 11.25 -9.56
N VAL A 117 1.63 11.60 -10.60
CA VAL A 117 1.73 10.80 -11.83
C VAL A 117 3.04 10.02 -11.80
N LEU A 118 2.97 8.72 -12.11
CA LEU A 118 4.14 7.85 -12.28
C LEU A 118 3.96 6.96 -13.52
N GLU A 119 5.07 6.50 -14.07
CA GLU A 119 5.05 5.48 -15.13
C GLU A 119 4.45 4.17 -14.61
N PRO A 120 3.48 3.56 -15.30
CA PRO A 120 2.83 2.32 -14.84
C PRO A 120 3.85 1.23 -14.51
N PHE A 121 3.63 0.49 -13.43
CA PHE A 121 4.50 -0.65 -13.10
C PHE A 121 4.37 -1.79 -14.12
N SER A 122 3.24 -1.90 -14.82
CA SER A 122 3.14 -2.80 -15.96
C SER A 122 3.99 -2.27 -17.12
N ALA A 123 5.07 -2.98 -17.43
CA ALA A 123 5.95 -2.65 -18.54
C ALA A 123 5.22 -2.72 -19.90
N GLU A 124 4.16 -3.52 -20.00
CA GLU A 124 3.31 -3.57 -21.19
C GLU A 124 2.53 -2.26 -21.36
N VAL A 125 1.82 -1.82 -20.31
CA VAL A 125 1.05 -0.57 -20.32
C VAL A 125 1.97 0.63 -20.55
N ALA A 126 3.15 0.66 -19.92
CA ALA A 126 4.15 1.70 -20.14
C ALA A 126 4.60 1.76 -21.61
N ARG A 127 4.88 0.60 -22.23
CA ARG A 127 5.24 0.50 -23.65
C ARG A 127 4.11 0.93 -24.59
N GLU A 128 2.86 0.60 -24.27
CA GLU A 128 1.69 1.00 -25.04
C GLU A 128 1.48 2.52 -25.00
N LEU A 129 1.54 3.13 -23.81
CA LEU A 129 1.46 4.58 -23.66
C LEU A 129 2.55 5.30 -24.46
N ALA A 130 3.79 4.81 -24.39
CA ALA A 130 4.89 5.36 -25.17
C ALA A 130 4.67 5.23 -26.69
N ARG A 131 4.21 4.05 -27.14
CA ARG A 131 3.89 3.80 -28.55
C ARG A 131 2.80 4.75 -29.07
N ASP A 132 1.79 4.99 -28.25
CA ASP A 132 0.66 5.87 -28.56
C ASP A 132 0.97 7.36 -28.35
N GLN A 133 2.20 7.71 -27.92
CA GLN A 133 2.60 9.06 -27.54
C GLN A 133 1.70 9.69 -26.46
N LYS A 134 1.16 8.86 -25.57
CA LYS A 134 0.33 9.27 -24.44
C LYS A 134 1.16 9.34 -23.16
N ALA A 135 0.97 10.39 -22.37
CA ALA A 135 1.52 10.46 -21.03
C ALA A 135 0.67 9.61 -20.06
N PRO A 136 1.27 8.97 -19.04
CA PRO A 136 0.50 8.41 -17.94
C PRO A 136 -0.25 9.51 -17.19
N ASN A 137 -1.30 9.13 -16.48
CA ASN A 137 -2.02 10.01 -15.58
C ASN A 137 -2.10 9.42 -14.17
N VAL A 138 -2.76 10.15 -13.27
CA VAL A 138 -2.81 9.79 -11.84
C VAL A 138 -3.51 8.45 -11.57
N LEU A 139 -4.41 7.99 -12.46
CA LEU A 139 -5.10 6.71 -12.31
C LEU A 139 -4.19 5.51 -12.56
N GLN A 140 -3.09 5.65 -13.31
CA GLN A 140 -2.10 4.58 -13.46
C GLN A 140 -1.14 4.49 -12.27
N ASN A 141 -1.15 5.48 -11.37
CA ASN A 141 -0.30 5.45 -10.19
C ASN A 141 -0.72 4.31 -9.25
N ASN A 142 0.23 3.46 -8.86
CA ASN A 142 0.00 2.28 -8.02
C ASN A 142 -0.68 2.56 -6.66
N CYS A 143 -0.70 3.81 -6.21
CA CYS A 143 -1.34 4.24 -4.97
C CYS A 143 -2.75 4.81 -5.19
N SER A 144 -3.21 4.99 -6.43
CA SER A 144 -4.47 5.67 -6.72
C SER A 144 -5.68 4.98 -6.08
N GLY A 145 -5.73 3.65 -6.03
CA GLY A 145 -6.77 2.90 -5.31
C GLY A 145 -6.84 3.22 -3.81
N LYS A 146 -5.70 3.22 -3.12
CA LYS A 146 -5.60 3.60 -1.70
C LYS A 146 -6.06 5.04 -1.46
N HIS A 147 -5.69 5.96 -2.34
CA HIS A 147 -6.12 7.36 -2.26
C HIS A 147 -7.63 7.50 -2.51
N ALA A 148 -8.20 6.75 -3.46
CA ALA A 148 -9.65 6.70 -3.66
C ALA A 148 -10.38 6.18 -2.40
N GLY A 149 -9.82 5.17 -1.72
CA GLY A 149 -10.33 4.70 -0.43
C GLY A 149 -10.26 5.76 0.68
N MET A 150 -9.16 6.52 0.78
CA MET A 150 -9.03 7.63 1.72
C MET A 150 -10.01 8.77 1.43
N LEU A 151 -10.23 9.11 0.16
CA LEU A 151 -11.21 10.11 -0.26
C LEU A 151 -12.64 9.67 0.06
N ALA A 152 -12.96 8.40 -0.15
CA ALA A 152 -14.25 7.83 0.22
C ALA A 152 -14.48 7.93 1.73
N LEU A 153 -13.48 7.58 2.53
CA LEU A 153 -13.56 7.74 3.98
C LEU A 153 -13.75 9.21 4.37
N ALA A 154 -12.98 10.14 3.77
CA ALA A 154 -13.10 11.57 4.03
C ALA A 154 -14.53 12.06 3.79
N ARG A 155 -15.12 11.70 2.65
CA ARG A 155 -16.50 12.03 2.28
C ARG A 155 -17.51 11.47 3.28
N HIS A 156 -17.33 10.21 3.70
CA HIS A 156 -18.25 9.55 4.61
C HIS A 156 -18.28 10.20 6.00
N VAL A 157 -17.11 10.57 6.53
CA VAL A 157 -16.99 11.15 7.88
C VAL A 157 -17.06 12.68 7.90
N GLY A 158 -17.30 13.32 6.75
CA GLY A 158 -17.35 14.78 6.62
C GLY A 158 -16.00 15.47 6.81
N ALA A 159 -14.88 14.78 6.56
CA ALA A 159 -13.54 15.36 6.64
C ALA A 159 -13.16 16.09 5.33
N PRO A 160 -12.26 17.09 5.37
CA PRO A 160 -11.81 17.79 4.17
C PRO A 160 -11.13 16.85 3.17
N THR A 161 -11.60 16.86 1.91
CA THR A 161 -11.04 16.08 0.80
C THR A 161 -9.79 16.72 0.20
N GLU A 162 -9.49 17.96 0.52
CA GLU A 162 -8.34 18.70 -0.02
C GLU A 162 -7.08 18.42 0.80
N THR A 163 -7.21 17.81 1.98
CA THR A 163 -6.11 17.57 2.92
C THR A 163 -6.10 16.16 3.49
N TYR A 164 -6.83 15.20 2.89
CA TYR A 164 -6.95 13.82 3.42
C TYR A 164 -5.62 13.07 3.61
N ASP A 165 -4.55 13.51 2.96
CA ASP A 165 -3.19 12.99 3.06
C ASP A 165 -2.36 13.63 4.18
N GLN A 166 -2.83 14.74 4.75
CA GLN A 166 -2.14 15.45 5.83
C GLN A 166 -2.41 14.77 7.17
N TRP A 167 -1.38 14.67 8.02
CA TRP A 167 -1.46 14.01 9.32
C TRP A 167 -2.58 14.57 10.22
N THR A 168 -2.87 15.86 10.14
CA THR A 168 -3.92 16.53 10.92
C THR A 168 -5.33 16.19 10.46
N ASN A 169 -5.51 15.60 9.28
CA ASN A 169 -6.82 15.25 8.76
C ASN A 169 -7.40 14.05 9.54
N PRO A 170 -8.72 14.05 9.84
CA PRO A 170 -9.38 12.93 10.51
C PRO A 170 -9.11 11.56 9.87
N VAL A 171 -8.99 11.49 8.53
CA VAL A 171 -8.64 10.26 7.81
C VAL A 171 -7.31 9.68 8.27
N GLN A 172 -6.24 10.49 8.30
CA GLN A 172 -4.92 10.02 8.72
C GLN A 172 -4.89 9.64 10.20
N GLN A 173 -5.64 10.36 11.04
CA GLN A 173 -5.78 10.02 12.46
C GLN A 173 -6.50 8.68 12.68
N MET A 174 -7.56 8.39 11.92
CA MET A 174 -8.25 7.10 11.97
C MET A 174 -7.36 5.94 11.50
N ILE A 175 -6.57 6.17 10.45
CA ILE A 175 -5.56 5.22 9.97
C ILE A 175 -4.50 4.97 11.03
N GLY A 176 -3.95 6.03 11.65
CA GLY A 176 -2.95 5.91 12.71
C GLY A 176 -3.45 5.08 13.90
N ARG A 177 -4.72 5.25 14.28
CA ARG A 177 -5.35 4.46 15.36
C ARG A 177 -5.47 2.97 15.02
N THR A 178 -5.58 2.59 13.75
CA THR A 178 -5.66 1.18 13.35
C THR A 178 -4.37 0.43 13.65
N VAL A 179 -3.22 1.09 13.50
CA VAL A 179 -1.90 0.46 13.69
C VAL A 179 -1.46 0.50 15.16
N ALA A 180 -2.07 1.38 15.97
CA ALA A 180 -1.77 1.54 17.39
C ALA A 180 -2.59 0.61 18.32
N GLN A 181 -3.52 -0.18 17.77
CA GLN A 181 -4.30 -1.18 18.48
C GLN A 181 -3.59 -2.54 18.48
#